data_AF-A0A535L4Y8-F1
#
_entry.id   AF-A0A535L4Y8-F1
#
_cell.length_a   1.000
_cell.length_b   1.000
_cell.length_c   1.000
_cell.angle_alpha   90.00
_cell.angle_beta   90.00
_cell.angle_gamma   90.00
#
_symmetry.space_group_name_H-M   'P 1'
#
loop_
_entity.id
_entity.type
_entity.pdbx_description
1 polymer ?
#
loop_
_entity_poly.entity_id
_entity_poly.type
_entity_poly.pdbx_seq_one_letter_code
_entity_poly.pdbx_strand_id
1 'polypeptide(L)' 'MTERIGFIGLGLMGRPMTQHLLAAGYQLAVFNRSRPAVDEL' A
#
# COMPACT_ATOMS: atom_id res chain seq x y z
N MET A 1 12.43 -11.89 -10.51
CA MET A 1 12.02 -10.48 -10.72
C MET A 1 11.02 -10.16 -9.64
N THR A 2 11.22 -9.10 -8.85
CA THR A 2 10.25 -8.72 -7.80
C THR A 2 9.13 -7.96 -8.47
N GLU A 3 7.92 -8.51 -8.47
CA GLU A 3 6.74 -7.85 -9.02
C GLU A 3 6.45 -6.57 -8.23
N ARG A 4 6.25 -5.48 -8.97
CA ARG A 4 5.90 -4.17 -8.39
C ARG A 4 4.40 -3.95 -8.54
N ILE A 5 3.73 -3.68 -7.44
CA ILE A 5 2.27 -3.51 -7.37
C ILE A 5 1.96 -2.02 -7.17
N GLY A 6 1.07 -1.48 -8.00
CA GLY A 6 0.47 -0.17 -7.80
C GLY A 6 -0.81 -0.29 -6.96
N PHE A 7 -0.96 0.53 -5.93
CA PHE A 7 -2.14 0.51 -5.05
C PHE A 7 -2.70 1.92 -4.83
N ILE A 8 -4.00 2.13 -5.10
CA ILE A 8 -4.65 3.42 -4.92
C ILE A 8 -5.76 3.30 -3.87
N GLY A 9 -5.63 4.07 -2.80
CA GLY A 9 -6.61 4.19 -1.72
C GLY A 9 -6.21 3.43 -0.45
N LEU A 10 -6.03 4.14 0.65
CA LEU A 10 -5.60 3.57 1.95
C LEU A 10 -6.70 3.72 3.01
N GLY A 11 -7.95 3.41 2.64
CA GLY A 11 -9.07 3.37 3.57
C GLY A 11 -9.07 2.14 4.48
N LEU A 12 -10.22 1.85 5.09
CA LEU A 12 -10.38 0.76 6.07
C LEU A 12 -9.86 -0.61 5.59
N MET A 13 -10.09 -0.95 4.32
CA MET A 13 -9.57 -2.19 3.73
C MET A 13 -8.21 -2.02 3.06
N GLY A 14 -7.97 -0.87 2.44
CA GLY A 14 -6.75 -0.65 1.64
C GLY A 14 -5.49 -0.79 2.48
N ARG A 15 -5.45 -0.15 3.66
CA ARG A 15 -4.30 -0.17 4.56
C ARG A 15 -3.87 -1.60 4.97
N PRO A 16 -4.74 -2.45 5.57
CA PRO A 16 -4.33 -3.81 5.93
C PRO A 16 -3.96 -4.67 4.70
N MET A 17 -4.58 -4.45 3.54
CA MET A 17 -4.19 -5.15 2.31
C MET A 17 -2.76 -4.80 1.88
N THR A 18 -2.40 -3.52 1.83
CA THR A 18 -1.02 -3.10 1.53
C THR A 18 -0.02 -3.63 2.55
N GLN A 19 -0.37 -3.68 3.84
CA GLN A 19 0.50 -4.26 4.87
C GLN A 19 0.77 -5.75 4.63
N HIS A 20 -0.23 -6.54 4.23
CA HIS A 20 -0.01 -7.94 3.86
C HIS A 20 0.88 -8.09 2.62
N LEU A 21 0.73 -7.23 1.61
CA LEU A 21 1.58 -7.23 0.41
C LEU A 21 3.05 -6.89 0.76
N LEU A 22 3.27 -5.91 1.64
CA LEU A 22 4.61 -5.59 2.15
C LEU A 22 5.19 -6.78 2.93
N ALA A 23 4.41 -7.40 3.82
CA ALA A 23 4.83 -8.57 4.60
C ALA A 23 5.17 -9.78 3.72
N ALA A 24 4.51 -9.92 2.57
CA ALA A 24 4.79 -10.95 1.58
C ALA A 24 6.01 -10.62 0.68
N GLY A 25 6.64 -9.47 0.85
CA GLY A 25 7.88 -9.08 0.15
C GLY A 25 7.68 -8.40 -1.20
N TYR A 26 6.46 -7.96 -1.52
CA TYR A 26 6.20 -7.21 -2.76
C TYR A 26 6.65 -5.76 -2.66
N GLN A 27 7.13 -5.21 -3.77
CA GLN A 27 7.37 -3.77 -3.86
C GLN A 27 6.07 -3.04 -4.18
N LEU A 28 5.74 -2.00 -3.41
CA LEU A 28 4.50 -1.24 -3.58
C LEU A 28 4.78 0.21 -3.98
N ALA A 29 4.02 0.69 -4.96
CA ALA A 29 3.84 2.11 -5.24
C ALA A 29 2.42 2.49 -4.84
N VAL A 30 2.29 3.31 -3.79
CA VAL A 30 0.99 3.59 -3.16
C VAL A 30 0.61 5.05 -3.33
N PHE A 31 -0.66 5.30 -3.65
CA PHE A 31 -1.22 6.63 -3.71
C PHE A 31 -2.53 6.70 -2.90
N ASN A 32 -2.70 7.77 -2.15
CA ASN A 32 -3.98 8.11 -1.53
C ASN A 32 -4.18 9.62 -1.63
N ARG A 33 -5.43 10.06 -1.81
CA ARG A 33 -5.76 11.49 -1.96
C ARG A 33 -5.27 12.32 -0.77
N SER A 34 -5.49 11.82 0.46
CA SER A 34 -4.97 12.46 1.67
C SER A 34 -3.63 11.84 2.05
N ARG A 35 -2.66 12.71 2.37
CA ARG A 35 -1.29 12.31 2.71
C ARG A 35 -1.14 11.51 4.01
N PRO A 36 -1.87 11.81 5.10
CA PRO A 36 -1.70 11.09 6.37
C PRO A 36 -1.82 9.56 6.25
N ALA A 37 -2.73 9.07 5.41
CA ALA A 37 -2.91 7.64 5.22
C ALA A 37 -1.69 6.96 4.59
N VAL A 38 -0.90 7.69 3.78
CA VAL A 38 0.36 7.19 3.19
C VAL A 38 1.49 7.26 4.21
N ASP A 39 1.55 8.32 5.02
CA ASP A 39 2.61 8.51 6.01
C ASP A 39 2.52 7.51 7.18
N GLU A 40 1.32 6.96 7.42
CA GLU A 40 1.05 5.95 8.45
C GLU A 40 1.18 4.48 7.96
N LEU A 41 1.52 4.27 6.68
CA LEU A 41 1.69 2.95 6.07
C LEU A 41 3.11 2.42 6.31
#